data_AF-A0A7W1B7X9-F1
#
_entry.id   AF-A0A7W1B7X9-F1
#
_cell.length_a   1.000
_cell.length_b   1.000
_cell.length_c   1.000
_cell.angle_alpha   90.00
_cell.angle_beta   90.00
_cell.angle_gamma   90.00
#
_symmetry.space_group_name_H-M   'P 1'
#
loop_
_entity.id
_entity.type
_entity.pdbx_description
1 polymer ?
#
loop_
_entity_poly.entity_id
_entity_poly.type
_entity_poly.pdbx_seq_one_letter_code
_entity_poly.pdbx_strand_id
1 'polypeptide(L)' 'MDERDLIAAVAEAPDDDAPRLVYADWLMERGDPRGELVALQCALARADAADELLPWSTNASTPRRRRWPSA' A
#
# COMPACT_ATOMS: atom_id res chain seq x y z
N MET A 1 18.33 8.98 -9.35
CA MET A 1 17.31 9.34 -8.36
C MET A 1 17.79 8.88 -7.00
N ASP A 2 17.77 9.76 -6.00
CA ASP A 2 18.13 9.42 -4.63
C ASP A 2 16.89 9.00 -3.80
N GLU A 3 17.10 8.46 -2.60
CA GLU A 3 16.00 8.00 -1.73
C GLU A 3 15.10 9.16 -1.28
N ARG A 4 15.65 10.37 -1.12
CA ARG A 4 14.89 11.53 -0.63
C ARG A 4 13.93 12.04 -1.69
N ASP A 5 14.34 12.04 -2.96
CA ASP A 5 13.48 12.40 -4.09
C ASP A 5 12.28 11.46 -4.18
N LEU A 6 12.51 10.16 -3.99
CA LEU A 6 11.46 9.13 -3.99
C LEU A 6 10.49 9.30 -2.82
N ILE A 7 11.02 9.54 -1.62
CA ILE A 7 10.20 9.78 -0.43
C ILE A 7 9.38 11.07 -0.58
N ALA A 8 9.96 12.12 -1.16
CA ALA A 8 9.24 13.37 -1.44
C ALA A 8 8.08 13.13 -2.42
N ALA A 9 8.30 12.36 -3.49
CA ALA A 9 7.24 12.01 -4.43
C ALA A 9 6.10 11.22 -3.76
N VAL A 10 6.42 10.31 -2.83
CA VAL A 10 5.41 9.61 -2.02
C VAL A 10 4.68 10.57 -1.08
N ALA A 11 5.39 11.53 -0.48
CA ALA A 11 4.79 12.49 0.45
C ALA A 11 3.80 13.46 -0.21
N GLU A 12 4.01 13.82 -1.47
CA GLU A 12 3.08 14.67 -2.23
C GLU A 12 1.74 13.96 -2.52
N ALA A 13 1.74 12.63 -2.63
CA ALA A 13 0.54 11.84 -2.90
C ALA A 13 0.58 10.48 -2.15
N PRO A 14 0.37 10.49 -0.82
CA PRO A 14 0.57 9.29 0.01
C PRO A 14 -0.43 8.17 -0.29
N ASP A 15 -1.64 8.51 -0.71
CA ASP A 15 -2.68 7.55 -1.06
C ASP A 15 -2.53 7.00 -2.49
N ASP A 16 -1.68 7.61 -3.32
CA ASP A 16 -1.40 7.11 -4.68
C ASP A 16 -0.41 5.94 -4.63
N ASP A 17 -0.78 4.81 -5.23
CA ASP A 17 0.09 3.65 -5.34
C ASP A 17 1.27 3.90 -6.30
N ALA A 18 1.15 4.79 -7.29
CA ALA A 18 2.15 4.98 -8.33
C ALA A 18 3.53 5.41 -7.78
N PRO A 19 3.68 6.51 -7.02
CA PRO A 19 4.97 6.88 -6.45
C PRO A 19 5.48 5.85 -5.42
N ARG A 20 4.55 5.18 -4.71
CA ARG A 20 4.89 4.12 -3.75
C ARG A 20 5.51 2.90 -4.44
N LEU A 21 4.98 2.49 -5.58
CA LEU A 21 5.52 1.36 -6.35
C LEU A 21 6.87 1.68 -6.99
N VAL A 22 7.08 2.90 -7.47
CA VAL A 22 8.40 3.33 -7.97
C VAL A 22 9.45 3.29 -6.86
N TYR A 23 9.09 3.72 -5.65
CA TYR A 23 9.98 3.59 -4.48
C TYR A 23 10.21 2.13 -4.09
N ALA A 24 9.18 1.29 -4.17
CA ALA A 24 9.28 -0.14 -3.90
C ALA A 24 10.28 -0.84 -4.83
N ASP A 25 10.20 -0.58 -6.13
CA ASP A 25 11.12 -1.13 -7.14
C ASP A 25 12.56 -0.69 -6.86
N TRP A 26 12.77 0.60 -6.56
CA TRP A 26 14.11 1.13 -6.23
C TRP A 26 14.74 0.48 -4.99
N LEU A 27 13.92 0.15 -3.98
CA LEU A 27 14.34 -0.58 -2.77
C LEU A 27 14.64 -2.06 -3.06
N MET A 28 13.82 -2.72 -3.88
CA MET A 28 14.01 -4.12 -4.26
C MET A 28 15.30 -4.32 -5.07
N GLU A 29 15.64 -3.38 -5.98
CA GLU A 29 16.92 -3.39 -6.71
C GLU A 29 18.14 -3.34 -5.78
N ARG A 30 17.97 -2.83 -4.55
CA ARG A 30 19.02 -2.73 -3.53
C ARG A 30 18.98 -3.87 -2.51
N GLY A 31 18.04 -4.80 -2.66
CA GLY A 31 17.81 -5.88 -1.69
C GLY A 31 17.24 -5.39 -0.35
N ASP A 32 16.62 -4.21 -0.32
CA ASP A 32 15.99 -3.69 0.88
C ASP A 32 14.57 -4.29 1.05
N PRO A 33 14.28 -5.00 2.17
CA PRO A 33 13.00 -5.67 2.38
C PRO A 33 11.80 -4.72 2.46
N ARG A 34 12.03 -3.41 2.66
CA ARG A 34 10.96 -2.40 2.60
C ARG A 34 10.30 -2.38 1.23
N GLY A 35 11.02 -2.73 0.16
CA GLY A 35 10.47 -2.72 -1.20
C GLY A 35 9.32 -3.71 -1.36
N GLU A 36 9.54 -4.97 -0.96
CA GLU A 36 8.50 -6.00 -1.01
C GLU A 36 7.29 -5.63 -0.13
N LEU A 37 7.55 -5.09 1.07
CA LEU A 37 6.49 -4.64 1.98
C LEU A 37 5.59 -3.58 1.32
N VAL A 38 6.19 -2.55 0.71
CA VAL A 38 5.43 -1.45 0.08
C VAL A 38 4.61 -1.99 -1.11
N ALA A 39 5.18 -2.87 -1.93
CA ALA A 39 4.46 -3.49 -3.05
C ALA A 39 3.24 -4.30 -2.56
N LEU A 40 3.40 -5.09 -1.50
CA LEU A 40 2.30 -5.85 -0.90
C LEU A 40 1.21 -4.95 -0.32
N GLN A 41 1.58 -3.84 0.33
CA GLN A 41 0.61 -2.86 0.85
C GLN A 41 -0.23 -2.24 -0.27
N CYS A 42 0.39 -1.89 -1.41
CA CYS A 42 -0.34 -1.38 -2.59
C CYS A 42 -1.28 -2.45 -3.16
N ALA A 43 -0.82 -3.70 -3.29
CA ALA A 43 -1.65 -4.79 -3.79
C ALA A 43 -2.87 -5.07 -2.89
N LEU A 44 -2.70 -5.02 -1.56
CA LEU A 44 -3.78 -5.18 -0.60
C LEU A 44 -4.81 -4.04 -0.70
N ALA A 45 -4.35 -2.80 -0.83
CA ALA A 45 -5.25 -1.65 -0.97
C ALA A 45 -6.13 -1.74 -2.22
N ARG A 46 -5.59 -2.23 -3.34
CA ARG A 46 -6.36 -2.47 -4.58
C ARG A 46 -7.36 -3.62 -4.43
N ALA A 47 -6.99 -4.68 -3.74
CA ALA A 47 -7.89 -5.80 -3.48
C ALA A 47 -9.09 -5.36 -2.62
N ASP A 48 -8.85 -4.56 -1.57
CA ASP A 48 -9.91 -3.99 -0.75
C ASP A 48 -10.84 -3.09 -1.60
N ALA A 49 -10.29 -2.23 -2.47
CA ALA A 49 -11.10 -1.39 -3.37
C ALA A 49 -11.92 -2.18 -4.40
N ALA A 50 -11.42 -3.32 -4.88
CA ALA A 50 -12.14 -4.18 -5.81
C ALA A 50 -13.31 -4.93 -5.15
N ASP A 51 -13.17 -5.29 -3.87
CA ASP A 51 -14.24 -5.91 -3.06
C ASP A 51 -15.43 -4.96 -2.88
N GLU A 52 -15.17 -3.65 -2.71
CA GLU A 52 -16.21 -2.61 -2.57
C GLU A 52 -17.09 -2.43 -3.81
N LEU A 53 -16.64 -2.86 -5.00
CA LEU A 53 -17.33 -2.63 -6.28
C LEU A 53 -18.23 -3.81 -6.72
N LEU A 54 -18.33 -4.88 -5.93
CA LEU A 54 -19.14 -6.06 -6.29
C LEU A 54 -20.58 -5.97 -5.73
N PRO A 55 -21.63 -6.13 -6.56
CA PRO A 55 -23.03 -5.91 -6.15
C PRO A 55 -23.61 -6.96 -5.19
N TRP A 56 -22.87 -8.03 -4.87
CA TRP A 56 -23.32 -9.11 -4.00
C TRP A 56 -22.39 -9.37 -2.80
N SER A 57 -21.60 -8.39 -2.35
CA SER A 57 -20.73 -8.50 -1.16
C SER A 57 -21.52 -8.72 0.14
N THR A 58 -22.13 -9.90 0.29
CA THR A 58 -22.94 -10.34 1.45
C THR A 58 -22.09 -11.21 2.39
N ASN A 59 -20.93 -10.69 2.78
CA ASN A 59 -20.13 -11.21 3.90
C ASN A 59 -19.60 -9.97 4.66
N ALA A 60 -20.28 -9.40 5.66
CA ALA A 60 -20.50 -9.98 6.99
C ALA A 60 -19.25 -10.57 7.70
N SER A 61 -18.03 -10.07 7.42
CA SER A 61 -16.82 -10.11 8.27
C SER A 61 -15.61 -9.62 7.48
N THR A 62 -15.15 -8.38 7.70
CA THR A 62 -13.83 -8.06 8.32
C THR A 62 -13.65 -6.52 8.33
N PRO A 63 -13.61 -5.83 9.48
CA PRO A 63 -12.85 -4.60 9.54
C PRO A 63 -11.36 -4.99 9.50
N ARG A 64 -10.75 -5.08 8.31
CA ARG A 64 -9.30 -5.40 8.20
C ARG A 64 -8.41 -4.31 8.80
N ARG A 65 -8.93 -3.09 8.88
CA ARG A 65 -8.43 -2.06 9.79
C ARG A 65 -9.11 -2.20 11.15
N ARG A 66 -8.76 -3.22 11.95
CA ARG A 66 -8.97 -3.09 13.40
C ARG A 66 -8.02 -2.01 13.89
N ARG A 67 -8.57 -0.81 14.16
CA ARG A 67 -8.04 0.09 15.18
C ARG A 67 -7.71 -0.78 16.39
N TRP A 68 -6.44 -0.89 16.74
CA TRP A 68 -6.02 -1.62 17.95
C TRP A 68 -6.86 -1.10 19.12
N PRO A 69 -7.50 -1.97 19.93
CA PRO A 69 -8.06 -1.52 21.19
C PRO A 69 -6.89 -1.00 22.03
N SER A 70 -6.97 0.28 22.42
CA SER A 70 -6.06 0.86 23.39
C SER A 70 -6.09 0.00 24.66
N ALA A 71 -4.93 -0.52 25.05
CA ALA A 71 -4.73 -1.24 26.31
C ALA A 71 -5.05 -0.34 27.51
#